data_AF-A0A428SJ40-F1
#
_entry.id   AF-A0A428SJ40-F1
#
_cell.length_a   1.000
_cell.length_b   1.000
_cell.length_c   1.000
_cell.angle_alpha   90.00
_cell.angle_beta   90.00
_cell.angle_gamma   90.00
#
_symmetry.space_group_name_H-M   'P 1'
#
loop_
_entity.id
_entity.type
_entity.pdbx_description
1 polymer ?
#
loop_
_entity_poly.entity_id
_entity_poly.type
_entity_poly.pdbx_seq_one_letter_code
_entity_poly.pdbx_strand_id
1 'polypeptide(L)'
;MGNHAEEPITNSNIKDALFFDVIIIGAGISGINAAYRIQTEGPSDLTYAILEGRDSIGGTWDLFRYPGIRSDSDIFTFGFPWSPWKHNESLAAGDKIKDYMIDSARSAGIDHHICYNHTVSTANWRSGKKRWELQVTRPGEDEPTLFQARFLLLGTGYYDYQTPLQTVIPGIEKV
;
A
#
# COMPACT_ATOMS: atom_id res chain seq x y z
N MET A 1 -17.24 -19.69 -27.31
CA MET A 1 -15.86 -19.60 -26.80
C MET A 1 -15.94 -19.58 -25.29
N GLY A 2 -15.26 -20.52 -24.64
CA GLY A 2 -15.56 -20.96 -23.27
C GLY A 2 -15.42 -19.86 -22.22
N ASN A 3 -16.42 -19.78 -21.33
CA ASN A 3 -16.28 -19.12 -20.04
C ASN A 3 -15.32 -19.98 -19.21
N HIS A 4 -14.05 -19.58 -19.15
CA HIS A 4 -13.19 -19.97 -18.04
C HIS A 4 -13.70 -19.17 -16.83
N ALA A 5 -14.49 -19.82 -15.97
CA ALA A 5 -14.72 -19.30 -14.64
C ALA A 5 -13.36 -19.29 -13.94
N GLU A 6 -12.81 -18.11 -13.67
CA GLU A 6 -11.61 -17.95 -12.85
C GLU A 6 -11.89 -18.58 -11.47
N GLU A 7 -10.97 -19.41 -10.99
CA GLU A 7 -11.09 -20.01 -9.66
C GLU A 7 -11.16 -18.90 -8.60
N PRO A 8 -11.99 -19.05 -7.56
CA PRO A 8 -12.11 -18.05 -6.50
C PRO A 8 -10.75 -17.87 -5.81
N ILE A 9 -10.30 -16.62 -5.74
CA ILE A 9 -9.05 -16.26 -5.09
C ILE A 9 -9.22 -16.50 -3.59
N THR A 10 -8.44 -17.42 -3.06
CA THR A 10 -8.34 -17.69 -1.62
C THR A 10 -7.10 -17.03 -1.05
N ASN A 11 -7.04 -16.86 0.28
CA ASN A 11 -5.88 -16.26 0.96
C ASN A 11 -4.54 -16.95 0.65
N SER A 12 -4.52 -18.21 0.20
CA SER A 12 -3.28 -18.90 -0.17
C SER A 12 -2.71 -18.47 -1.52
N ASN A 13 -3.53 -17.96 -2.43
CA ASN A 13 -3.15 -17.71 -3.84
C ASN A 13 -3.28 -16.24 -4.26
N ILE A 14 -3.60 -15.32 -3.34
CA ILE A 14 -3.72 -13.87 -3.63
C ILE A 14 -2.46 -13.32 -4.31
N LYS A 15 -1.27 -13.80 -3.93
CA LYS A 15 -0.01 -13.28 -4.48
C LYS A 15 0.22 -13.67 -5.95
N ASP A 16 -0.43 -14.73 -6.42
CA ASP A 16 -0.34 -15.23 -7.78
C ASP A 16 -1.54 -14.80 -8.64
N ALA A 17 -2.59 -14.27 -8.01
CA ALA A 17 -3.75 -13.75 -8.71
C ALA A 17 -3.45 -12.41 -9.40
N LEU A 18 -3.93 -12.27 -10.64
CA LEU A 18 -3.74 -11.07 -11.46
C LEU A 18 -5.01 -10.22 -11.60
N PHE A 19 -6.15 -10.70 -11.09
CA PHE A 19 -7.43 -10.01 -11.15
C PHE A 19 -8.02 -9.86 -9.74
N PHE A 20 -8.54 -8.67 -9.42
CA PHE A 20 -9.19 -8.40 -8.14
C PHE A 20 -10.43 -7.51 -8.34
N ASP A 21 -11.35 -7.50 -7.39
CA ASP A 21 -12.41 -6.49 -7.39
C ASP A 21 -11.82 -5.11 -7.07
N VAL A 22 -10.91 -5.04 -6.09
CA VAL A 22 -10.26 -3.79 -5.67
C VAL A 22 -8.74 -3.97 -5.60
N ILE A 23 -8.00 -3.07 -6.25
CA ILE A 23 -6.56 -2.91 -5.98
C ILE A 23 -6.35 -1.60 -5.20
N ILE A 24 -5.59 -1.70 -4.11
CA ILE A 24 -5.07 -0.56 -3.36
C ILE A 24 -3.59 -0.40 -3.75
N ILE A 25 -3.16 0.80 -4.12
CA ILE A 25 -1.74 1.09 -4.35
C ILE A 25 -1.17 1.79 -3.12
N GLY A 26 -0.20 1.15 -2.47
CA GLY A 26 0.53 1.65 -1.29
C GLY A 26 0.08 1.02 0.02
N ALA A 27 1.02 0.44 0.77
CA ALA A 27 0.87 -0.10 2.12
C ALA A 27 1.26 0.93 3.21
N GLY A 28 0.91 2.19 2.97
CA GLY A 28 0.94 3.26 3.97
C GLY A 28 -0.32 3.28 4.84
N ILE A 29 -0.42 4.25 5.75
CA ILE A 29 -1.57 4.36 6.68
C ILE A 29 -2.92 4.38 5.95
N SER A 30 -3.01 5.12 4.84
CA SER A 30 -4.23 5.21 4.03
C SER A 30 -4.61 3.87 3.40
N GLY A 31 -3.65 3.13 2.87
CA GLY A 31 -3.91 1.82 2.24
C GLY A 31 -4.34 0.77 3.25
N ILE A 32 -3.72 0.73 4.42
CA ILE A 32 -4.11 -0.18 5.50
C ILE A 32 -5.50 0.13 6.02
N ASN A 33 -5.84 1.42 6.24
CA ASN A 33 -7.19 1.78 6.65
C ASN A 33 -8.23 1.46 5.55
N ALA A 34 -7.90 1.68 4.28
CA ALA A 34 -8.78 1.33 3.16
C ALA A 34 -9.07 -0.18 3.13
N ALA A 35 -8.05 -1.02 3.28
CA ALA A 35 -8.20 -2.47 3.35
C ALA A 35 -9.10 -2.90 4.51
N TYR A 36 -8.90 -2.32 5.71
CA TYR A 36 -9.78 -2.59 6.85
C TYR A 36 -11.24 -2.28 6.54
N ARG A 37 -11.54 -1.15 5.90
CA ARG A 37 -12.91 -0.79 5.53
C ARG A 37 -13.48 -1.72 4.47
N ILE A 38 -12.70 -2.07 3.46
CA ILE A 38 -13.13 -3.01 2.41
C ILE A 38 -13.49 -4.37 3.01
N GLN A 39 -12.65 -4.93 3.88
CA GLN A 39 -12.90 -6.26 4.44
C GLN A 39 -14.02 -6.30 5.49
N THR A 40 -14.33 -5.18 6.15
CA THR A 40 -15.33 -5.13 7.23
C THR A 40 -16.69 -4.58 6.79
N GLU A 41 -16.72 -3.71 5.78
CA GLU A 41 -17.93 -3.03 5.32
C GLU A 41 -18.29 -3.40 3.87
N GLY A 42 -17.39 -4.04 3.13
CA GLY A 42 -17.63 -4.53 1.78
C GLY A 42 -18.37 -5.88 1.73
N PRO A 43 -18.77 -6.34 0.54
CA PRO A 43 -19.28 -7.69 0.33
C PRO A 43 -18.29 -8.75 0.82
N SER A 44 -18.80 -9.83 1.42
CA SER A 44 -17.97 -10.88 2.04
C SER A 44 -17.12 -11.68 1.04
N ASP A 45 -17.51 -11.69 -0.23
CA ASP A 45 -16.83 -12.37 -1.34
C ASP A 45 -15.93 -11.43 -2.16
N LEU A 46 -15.83 -10.15 -1.77
CA LEU A 46 -15.03 -9.16 -2.47
C LEU A 46 -13.54 -9.46 -2.32
N THR A 47 -12.84 -9.52 -3.45
CA THR A 47 -11.39 -9.77 -3.49
C THR A 47 -10.60 -8.46 -3.56
N TYR A 48 -9.54 -8.35 -2.75
CA TYR A 48 -8.64 -7.20 -2.81
C TYR A 48 -7.17 -7.57 -2.60
N ALA A 49 -6.29 -6.72 -3.14
CA ALA A 49 -4.86 -6.75 -2.90
C ALA A 49 -4.31 -5.33 -2.69
N ILE A 50 -3.25 -5.22 -1.88
CA ILE A 50 -2.45 -4.01 -1.73
C ILE A 50 -1.14 -4.22 -2.49
N LEU A 51 -0.86 -3.41 -3.49
CA LEU A 51 0.42 -3.39 -4.19
C LEU A 51 1.34 -2.34 -3.56
N GLU A 52 2.47 -2.78 -3.01
CA GLU A 52 3.46 -1.91 -2.38
C GLU A 52 4.80 -2.05 -3.13
N GLY A 53 5.35 -0.92 -3.58
CA GLY A 53 6.61 -0.90 -4.33
C GLY A 53 7.82 -1.26 -3.48
N ARG A 54 7.76 -1.01 -2.16
CA ARG A 54 8.82 -1.33 -1.20
C ARG A 54 8.71 -2.78 -0.70
N ASP A 55 9.77 -3.24 -0.05
CA ASP A 55 9.83 -4.53 0.63
C ASP A 55 9.20 -4.52 2.04
N SER A 56 8.62 -3.38 2.45
CA SER A 56 8.09 -3.15 3.79
C SER A 56 6.81 -2.32 3.76
N ILE A 57 5.92 -2.60 4.71
CA ILE A 57 4.78 -1.76 5.10
C ILE A 57 5.29 -0.48 5.81
N GLY A 58 4.50 0.58 5.78
CA GLY A 58 4.72 1.79 6.59
C GLY A 58 4.60 3.10 5.82
N GLY A 59 4.78 3.07 4.49
CA GLY A 59 4.82 4.27 3.66
C GLY A 59 5.87 5.27 4.18
N THR A 60 5.45 6.50 4.46
CA THR A 60 6.28 7.57 5.05
C THR A 60 7.11 7.11 6.25
N TRP A 61 6.53 6.28 7.12
CA TRP A 61 7.19 5.82 8.36
C TRP A 61 8.23 4.71 8.14
N ASP A 62 8.21 4.06 6.98
CA ASP A 62 9.31 3.21 6.54
C ASP A 62 10.35 3.97 5.71
N LEU A 63 9.91 4.94 4.91
CA LEU A 63 10.75 5.75 4.03
C LEU A 63 11.74 6.62 4.82
N PHE A 64 11.24 7.43 5.74
CA PHE A 64 12.08 8.37 6.47
C PHE A 64 12.61 7.75 7.76
N ARG A 65 13.94 7.69 7.87
CA ARG A 65 14.65 7.07 9.00
C ARG A 65 15.67 8.01 9.66
N TYR A 66 15.53 9.32 9.46
CA TYR A 66 16.43 10.29 10.09
C TYR A 66 16.19 10.39 11.60
N PRO A 67 17.22 10.71 12.40
CA PRO A 67 17.06 10.82 13.85
C PRO A 67 16.02 11.86 14.26
N GLY A 68 15.10 11.47 15.15
CA GLY A 68 14.10 12.38 15.72
C GLY A 68 12.79 12.51 14.92
N ILE A 69 12.61 11.74 13.84
CA ILE A 69 11.33 11.68 13.13
C ILE A 69 10.20 11.23 14.07
N ARG A 70 9.09 11.96 14.03
CA ARG A 70 7.88 11.71 14.82
C ARG A 70 6.65 12.31 14.14
N SER A 71 5.47 11.89 14.57
CA SER A 71 4.22 12.58 14.21
C SER A 71 4.20 14.00 14.78
N ASP A 72 3.66 14.93 14.00
CA ASP A 72 3.27 16.28 14.46
C ASP A 72 1.87 16.29 15.10
N SER A 73 1.09 15.24 14.85
CA SER A 73 -0.26 15.01 15.36
C SER A 73 -0.23 13.99 16.49
N ASP A 74 -1.14 14.13 17.46
CA ASP A 74 -1.28 13.11 18.49
C ASP A 74 -1.76 11.78 17.88
N ILE A 75 -1.23 10.68 18.39
CA ILE A 75 -1.46 9.36 17.82
C ILE A 75 -2.91 8.88 17.97
N PHE A 76 -3.67 9.49 18.89
CA PHE A 76 -5.08 9.15 19.11
C PHE A 76 -5.99 9.76 18.04
N THR A 77 -5.57 10.85 17.40
CA THR A 77 -6.24 11.41 16.22
C THR A 77 -5.64 10.92 14.90
N PHE A 78 -4.34 10.61 14.87
CA PHE A 78 -3.65 10.10 13.68
C PHE A 78 -3.91 8.61 13.41
N GLY A 79 -4.01 7.80 14.47
CA GLY A 79 -4.09 6.35 14.39
C GLY A 79 -5.43 5.83 13.83
N PHE A 80 -5.50 4.52 13.66
CA PHE A 80 -6.70 3.83 13.24
C PHE A 80 -7.74 3.80 14.37
N PRO A 81 -8.99 4.26 14.13
CA PRO A 81 -10.05 4.16 15.14
C PRO A 81 -10.37 2.71 15.57
N TRP A 82 -10.03 1.74 14.73
CA TRP A 82 -10.27 0.31 14.94
C TRP A 82 -9.07 -0.44 15.55
N SER A 83 -7.91 0.21 15.70
CA SER A 83 -6.73 -0.38 16.34
C SER A 83 -6.17 0.63 17.35
N PRO A 84 -6.53 0.52 18.63
CA PRO A 84 -6.09 1.48 19.64
C PRO A 84 -4.57 1.49 19.81
N TRP A 85 -4.01 2.68 19.97
CA TRP A 85 -2.62 2.86 20.36
C TRP A 85 -2.36 2.31 21.77
N LYS A 86 -1.27 1.56 21.93
CA LYS A 86 -0.96 0.83 23.18
C LYS A 86 0.14 1.46 24.03
N HIS A 87 0.82 2.49 23.53
CA HIS A 87 1.90 3.16 24.25
C HIS A 87 1.40 4.40 24.99
N ASN A 88 2.21 4.88 25.94
CA ASN A 88 1.85 6.03 26.77
C ASN A 88 2.16 7.36 26.08
N GLU A 89 3.08 7.39 25.11
CA GLU A 89 3.37 8.59 24.34
C GLU A 89 2.21 9.00 23.42
N SER A 90 1.88 10.30 23.40
CA SER A 90 0.92 10.88 22.47
C SER A 90 1.57 11.28 21.14
N LEU A 91 2.80 11.78 21.16
CA LEU A 91 3.59 12.08 19.97
C LEU A 91 4.55 10.94 19.68
N ALA A 92 4.08 9.98 18.87
CA ALA A 92 4.82 8.77 18.57
C ALA A 92 6.02 9.02 17.62
N ALA A 93 7.14 8.39 17.93
CA ALA A 93 8.30 8.32 17.05
C ALA A 93 8.00 7.47 15.80
N GLY A 94 8.72 7.72 14.70
CA GLY A 94 8.41 7.08 13.42
C GLY A 94 8.52 5.56 13.43
N ASP A 95 9.48 5.00 14.16
CA ASP A 95 9.63 3.55 14.37
C ASP A 95 8.41 2.96 15.10
N LYS A 96 7.92 3.64 16.14
CA LYS A 96 6.73 3.23 16.89
C LYS A 96 5.46 3.27 16.04
N ILE A 97 5.33 4.26 15.16
CA ILE A 97 4.21 4.33 14.23
C ILE A 97 4.28 3.18 13.21
N LYS A 98 5.46 2.85 12.71
CA LYS A 98 5.65 1.70 11.82
C LYS A 98 5.29 0.39 12.51
N ASP A 99 5.78 0.16 13.74
CA ASP A 99 5.45 -1.03 14.54
C ASP A 99 3.94 -1.16 14.76
N TYR A 100 3.28 -0.05 15.11
CA TYR A 100 1.84 0.00 15.26
C TYR A 100 1.08 -0.35 13.97
N MET A 101 1.55 0.10 12.81
CA MET A 101 0.96 -0.26 11.52
C MET A 101 1.13 -1.74 11.21
N ILE A 102 2.30 -2.32 11.50
CA ILE A 102 2.56 -3.76 11.35
C ILE A 102 1.60 -4.57 12.23
N ASP A 103 1.50 -4.22 13.51
CA ASP A 103 0.64 -4.92 14.47
C ASP A 103 -0.84 -4.80 14.10
N SER A 104 -1.26 -3.62 13.64
CA SER A 104 -2.64 -3.36 13.21
C SER A 104 -3.00 -4.17 11.96
N ALA A 105 -2.11 -4.18 10.96
CA ALA A 105 -2.32 -4.95 9.74
C ALA A 105 -2.41 -6.46 10.03
N ARG A 106 -1.49 -6.99 10.85
CA ARG A 106 -1.49 -8.41 11.28
C ARG A 106 -2.74 -8.78 12.08
N SER A 107 -3.13 -7.94 13.04
CA SER A 107 -4.31 -8.21 13.87
C SER A 107 -5.61 -8.25 13.07
N ALA A 108 -5.67 -7.50 11.96
CA ALA A 108 -6.78 -7.49 11.03
C ALA A 108 -6.63 -8.49 9.86
N GLY A 109 -5.52 -9.24 9.78
CA GLY A 109 -5.20 -10.15 8.67
C GLY A 109 -4.90 -9.47 7.32
N ILE A 110 -4.75 -8.14 7.31
CA ILE A 110 -4.50 -7.33 6.11
C ILE A 110 -3.12 -7.64 5.51
N ASP A 111 -2.15 -8.04 6.33
CA ASP A 111 -0.79 -8.37 5.90
C ASP A 111 -0.74 -9.52 4.88
N HIS A 112 -1.73 -10.43 4.91
CA HIS A 112 -1.88 -11.49 3.92
C HIS A 112 -2.25 -10.99 2.52
N HIS A 113 -2.80 -9.78 2.42
CA HIS A 113 -3.23 -9.15 1.17
C HIS A 113 -2.20 -8.18 0.59
N ILE A 114 -1.03 -8.03 1.24
CA ILE A 114 0.02 -7.11 0.78
C ILE A 114 1.00 -7.85 -0.13
N CYS A 115 1.14 -7.34 -1.35
CA CYS A 115 2.13 -7.73 -2.34
C CYS A 115 3.27 -6.70 -2.34
N TYR A 116 4.33 -6.99 -1.59
CA TYR A 116 5.56 -6.18 -1.54
C TYR A 116 6.38 -6.31 -2.81
N ASN A 117 7.25 -5.33 -3.08
CA ASN A 117 8.06 -5.25 -4.29
C ASN A 117 7.24 -5.23 -5.59
N HIS A 118 6.01 -4.70 -5.55
CA HIS A 118 5.11 -4.54 -6.69
C HIS A 118 4.97 -3.06 -7.02
N THR A 119 5.84 -2.56 -7.91
CA THR A 119 5.80 -1.15 -8.33
C THR A 119 4.82 -0.99 -9.49
N VAL A 120 3.75 -0.23 -9.29
CA VAL A 120 2.81 0.11 -10.36
C VAL A 120 3.37 1.27 -11.18
N SER A 121 3.61 1.05 -12.48
CA SER A 121 4.12 2.08 -13.40
C SER A 121 3.01 2.79 -14.17
N THR A 122 1.91 2.09 -14.46
CA THR A 122 0.76 2.65 -15.18
C THR A 122 -0.55 2.08 -14.66
N ALA A 123 -1.62 2.87 -14.77
CA ALA A 123 -2.99 2.44 -14.52
C ALA A 123 -3.90 2.98 -15.64
N ASN A 124 -4.42 2.09 -16.47
CA ASN A 124 -5.20 2.45 -17.66
C ASN A 124 -6.62 1.92 -17.54
N TRP A 125 -7.62 2.81 -17.61
CA TRP A 125 -9.01 2.38 -17.69
C TRP A 125 -9.32 1.79 -19.07
N ARG A 126 -9.89 0.59 -19.09
CA ARG A 126 -10.35 -0.10 -20.30
C ARG A 126 -11.86 -0.10 -20.37
N SER A 127 -12.44 0.89 -21.04
CA SER A 127 -13.89 1.04 -21.17
C SER A 127 -14.60 -0.21 -21.70
N GLY A 128 -14.03 -0.90 -22.69
CA GLY A 128 -14.61 -2.14 -23.25
C GLY A 128 -14.66 -3.32 -22.26
N LYS A 129 -13.73 -3.36 -21.29
CA LYS A 129 -13.68 -4.41 -20.25
C LYS A 129 -14.29 -3.94 -18.92
N LYS A 130 -14.57 -2.64 -18.78
CA LYS A 130 -15.03 -1.98 -17.54
C LYS A 130 -14.09 -2.26 -16.35
N ARG A 131 -12.79 -2.21 -16.61
CA ARG A 131 -11.74 -2.54 -15.64
C ARG A 131 -10.51 -1.65 -15.82
N TRP A 132 -9.76 -1.47 -14.74
CA TRP A 132 -8.40 -0.96 -14.75
C TRP A 132 -7.43 -2.06 -15.16
N GLU A 133 -6.44 -1.70 -15.96
CA GLU A 133 -5.25 -2.50 -16.29
C GLU A 133 -4.02 -1.77 -15.75
N LEU A 134 -3.29 -2.43 -14.84
CA LEU A 134 -2.12 -1.92 -14.17
C LEU A 134 -0.88 -2.67 -14.67
N GLN A 135 0.16 -1.94 -15.06
CA GLN A 135 1.47 -2.55 -15.29
C GLN A 135 2.27 -2.52 -14.00
N VAL A 136 2.72 -3.69 -13.57
CA VAL A 136 3.39 -3.88 -12.28
C VAL A 136 4.76 -4.51 -12.52
N THR A 137 5.80 -3.82 -12.08
CA THR A 137 7.19 -4.28 -12.18
C THR A 137 7.63 -4.86 -10.84
N ARG A 138 8.31 -6.00 -10.90
CA ARG A 138 8.94 -6.66 -9.75
C ARG A 138 10.45 -6.76 -9.95
N PRO A 139 11.24 -6.76 -8.85
CA PRO A 139 12.68 -6.99 -8.95
C PRO A 139 13.00 -8.32 -9.64
N GLY A 140 13.89 -8.27 -10.63
CA GLY A 140 14.31 -9.47 -11.37
C GLY A 140 13.42 -9.87 -12.55
N GLU A 141 12.37 -9.11 -12.86
CA GLU A 141 11.54 -9.31 -14.05
C GLU A 141 11.86 -8.27 -15.12
N ASP A 142 12.07 -8.73 -16.35
CA ASP A 142 12.37 -7.86 -17.50
C ASP A 142 11.13 -7.13 -18.01
N GLU A 143 9.95 -7.75 -17.90
CA GLU A 143 8.69 -7.24 -18.41
C GLU A 143 7.66 -7.03 -17.28
N PRO A 144 6.87 -5.94 -17.32
CA PRO A 144 5.81 -5.73 -16.34
C PRO A 144 4.73 -6.82 -16.40
N THR A 145 4.31 -7.29 -15.23
CA THR A 145 3.13 -8.14 -15.09
C THR A 145 1.85 -7.30 -15.13
N LEU A 146 0.83 -7.77 -15.86
CA LEU A 146 -0.45 -7.07 -15.99
C LEU A 146 -1.42 -7.48 -14.87
N PHE A 147 -1.75 -6.54 -13.98
CA PHE A 147 -2.81 -6.69 -12.99
C PHE A 147 -4.10 -6.02 -13.47
N GLN A 148 -5.25 -6.52 -13.03
CA GLN A 148 -6.55 -6.00 -13.40
C GLN A 148 -7.44 -5.80 -12.17
N ALA A 149 -8.21 -4.70 -12.17
CA ALA A 149 -9.15 -4.42 -11.09
C ALA A 149 -10.45 -3.77 -11.58
N ARG A 150 -11.55 -3.94 -10.84
CA ARG A 150 -12.79 -3.19 -11.10
C ARG A 150 -12.70 -1.79 -10.49
N PHE A 151 -12.16 -1.69 -9.29
CA PHE A 151 -11.92 -0.44 -8.58
C PHE A 151 -10.44 -0.28 -8.23
N LEU A 152 -10.01 0.99 -8.17
CA LEU A 152 -8.65 1.36 -7.85
C LEU A 152 -8.68 2.40 -6.72
N LEU A 153 -7.94 2.14 -5.64
CA LEU A 153 -7.73 3.09 -4.55
C LEU A 153 -6.26 3.49 -4.48
N LEU A 154 -6.00 4.79 -4.51
CA LEU A 154 -4.65 5.34 -4.51
C LEU A 154 -4.27 5.79 -3.09
N GLY A 155 -3.50 4.94 -2.41
CA GLY A 155 -2.86 5.21 -1.12
C GLY A 155 -1.38 5.54 -1.27
N THR A 156 -0.99 6.18 -2.37
CA THR A 156 0.41 6.36 -2.81
C THR A 156 1.20 7.39 -1.99
N GLY A 157 0.54 8.13 -1.09
CA GLY A 157 1.17 9.25 -0.39
C GLY A 157 1.50 10.40 -1.34
N TYR A 158 2.31 11.34 -0.86
CA TYR A 158 2.65 12.58 -1.57
C TYR A 158 4.16 12.80 -1.74
N TYR A 159 5.00 11.90 -1.21
CA TYR A 159 6.46 11.96 -1.37
C TYR A 159 6.91 11.05 -2.50
N ASP A 160 7.87 11.52 -3.30
CA ASP A 160 8.63 10.68 -4.21
C ASP A 160 9.66 9.86 -3.39
N TYR A 161 9.59 8.53 -3.52
CA TYR A 161 10.47 7.61 -2.78
C TYR A 161 11.90 7.57 -3.33
N GLN A 162 12.12 8.04 -4.55
CA GLN A 162 13.39 7.95 -5.27
C GLN A 162 14.08 9.32 -5.35
N THR A 163 13.32 10.39 -5.59
CA THR A 163 13.88 11.70 -5.89
C THR A 163 13.42 12.75 -4.88
N PRO A 164 14.29 13.24 -3.98
CA PRO A 164 13.95 14.37 -3.12
C PRO A 164 13.83 15.66 -3.94
N LEU A 165 13.10 16.65 -3.40
CA LEU A 165 13.01 17.97 -4.03
C LEU A 165 14.41 18.60 -4.13
N GLN A 166 14.85 18.83 -5.37
CA GLN A 166 16.15 19.43 -5.65
C GLN A 166 16.14 20.91 -5.24
N THR A 167 17.17 21.32 -4.49
CA THR A 167 17.39 22.73 -4.12
C THR A 167 18.64 23.24 -4.79
N VAL A 168 18.54 24.41 -5.46
CA VAL A 168 19.70 25.08 -6.03
C VAL A 168 20.38 25.90 -4.93
N ILE A 169 21.52 25.41 -4.46
CA ILE A 169 22.36 26.12 -3.49
C ILE A 169 23.65 26.54 -4.21
N PRO A 170 23.86 27.83 -4.50
CA PRO A 170 25.06 28.28 -5.21
C PRO A 170 26.35 27.84 -4.53
N GLY A 171 27.20 27.10 -5.24
CA GLY A 171 28.50 26.64 -4.74
C GLY A 171 28.45 25.35 -3.91
N ILE A 172 27.31 24.68 -3.78
CA ILE A 172 27.20 23.42 -3.03
C ILE A 172 28.02 22.29 -3.65
N GLU A 173 28.22 22.34 -4.96
CA GLU A 173 29.07 21.42 -5.70
C GLU A 173 30.57 21.58 -5.41
N LYS A 174 30.96 22.62 -4.68
CA LYS A 174 32.35 22.90 -4.31
C LYS A 174 32.71 22.45 -2.89
N VAL A 175 31.76 21.85 -2.17
CA VAL A 175 31.92 21.34 -0.80
C VAL A 175 32.28 19.86 -0.82
#